data_AF-A0A3N6RWM4-F1
#
_entry.id   AF-A0A3N6RWM4-F1
#
_cell.length_a   1.000
_cell.length_b   1.000
_cell.length_c   1.000
_cell.angle_alpha   90.00
_cell.angle_beta   90.00
_cell.angle_gamma   90.00
#
_symmetry.space_group_name_H-M   'P 1'
#
loop_
_entity.id
_entity.type
_entity.pdbx_description
1 polymer ?
#
loop_
_entity_poly.entity_id
_entity_poly.type
_entity_poly.pdbx_seq_one_letter_code
_entity_poly.pdbx_strand_id
1 'polypeptide(L)' 'MVMANMFDLMIESNPNINPALASRWQTLRPTFIPDPTPEEHADLEQRADEHSSDFFDEINLNA' A
#
# COMPACT_ATOMS: atom_id res chain seq x y z
N MET A 1 -1.11 -8.59 -1.71
CA MET A 1 -0.72 -7.21 -1.28
C MET A 1 -1.73 -6.58 -0.32
N VAL A 2 -3.03 -6.58 -0.63
CA VAL A 2 -4.08 -5.89 0.15
C VAL A 2 -4.08 -6.20 1.66
N MET A 3 -3.96 -7.48 2.05
CA MET A 3 -4.07 -7.89 3.47
C MET A 3 -2.93 -7.38 4.36
N ALA A 4 -1.71 -7.29 3.83
CA ALA A 4 -0.57 -6.83 4.62
C ALA A 4 -0.50 -5.29 4.67
N ASN A 5 -0.96 -4.59 3.64
CA ASN A 5 -1.19 -3.13 3.69
C ASN A 5 -2.29 -2.76 4.70
N MET A 6 -3.35 -3.57 4.83
CA MET A 6 -4.36 -3.36 5.88
C MET A 6 -3.79 -3.56 7.28
N PHE A 7 -2.83 -4.48 7.43
CA PHE A 7 -2.19 -4.72 8.72
C PHE A 7 -1.20 -3.60 9.09
N ASP A 8 -0.49 -3.04 8.12
CA ASP A 8 0.30 -1.81 8.30
C ASP A 8 -0.59 -0.67 8.80
N LEU A 9 -1.74 -0.45 8.14
CA LEU A 9 -2.70 0.58 8.54
C LEU A 9 -3.19 0.36 9.98
N MET A 10 -3.54 -0.87 10.36
CA MET A 10 -3.99 -1.20 11.71
C MET A 10 -2.91 -0.97 12.78
N ILE A 11 -1.63 -1.21 12.47
CA ILE A 11 -0.52 -0.93 13.39
C ILE A 11 -0.29 0.57 13.52
N GLU A 12 -0.29 1.31 12.41
CA GLU A 12 -0.06 2.75 12.39
C GLU A 12 -1.19 3.54 13.03
N SER A 13 -2.45 3.12 12.84
CA SER A 13 -3.63 3.84 13.34
C SER A 13 -4.01 3.49 14.79
N ASN A 14 -3.45 2.42 15.37
CA ASN A 14 -3.81 1.97 16.72
C ASN A 14 -2.77 2.43 17.77
N PRO A 15 -3.08 3.46 18.58
CA PRO A 15 -2.16 3.97 19.59
C PRO A 15 -1.90 3.00 20.75
N ASN A 16 -2.73 1.96 20.90
CA ASN A 16 -2.62 0.94 21.95
C ASN A 16 -2.06 -0.39 21.42
N ILE A 17 -1.49 -0.41 20.21
CA ILE A 17 -0.89 -1.61 19.65
C ILE A 17 0.25 -2.10 20.55
N ASN A 18 0.34 -3.41 20.75
CA ASN A 18 1.45 -3.98 21.51
C ASN A 18 2.77 -3.74 20.75
N PRO A 19 3.78 -3.08 21.32
CA PRO A 19 5.05 -2.81 20.64
C PRO A 19 5.77 -4.08 20.16
N ALA A 20 5.65 -5.18 20.90
CA ALA A 20 6.22 -6.47 20.51
C ALA A 20 5.52 -7.06 19.28
N LEU A 21 4.22 -6.83 19.12
CA LEU A 21 3.48 -7.24 17.93
C LEU A 21 3.88 -6.41 16.72
N ALA A 22 3.99 -5.09 16.86
CA ALA A 22 4.45 -4.20 15.80
C ALA A 22 5.88 -4.56 15.34
N SER A 23 6.80 -4.80 16.27
CA SER A 23 8.18 -5.21 15.97
C SER A 23 8.24 -6.55 15.23
N ARG A 24 7.45 -7.54 15.66
CA ARG A 24 7.36 -8.85 14.97
C ARG A 24 6.79 -8.71 13.57
N TRP A 25 5.77 -7.88 13.41
CA TRP A 25 5.20 -7.61 12.09
C TRP A 25 6.24 -7.00 11.15
N GLN A 26 7.00 -6.00 11.59
CA GLN A 26 8.06 -5.39 10.76
C GLN A 26 9.13 -6.40 10.32
N THR A 27 9.40 -7.43 11.13
CA THR A 27 10.34 -8.50 10.77
C THR A 27 9.74 -9.48 9.76
N LEU A 28 8.44 -9.77 9.87
CA LEU A 28 7.75 -10.74 9.03
C LEU A 28 7.24 -10.13 7.72
N ARG A 29 6.95 -8.83 7.70
CA ARG A 29 6.36 -8.11 6.58
C ARG A 29 7.10 -8.35 5.25
N PRO A 30 8.44 -8.29 5.17
CA PRO A 30 9.17 -8.58 3.93
C PRO A 30 9.00 -10.00 3.40
N THR A 31 8.63 -10.97 4.26
CA THR A 31 8.37 -12.35 3.85
C THR A 31 7.00 -12.50 3.18
N PHE A 32 6.04 -11.66 3.56
CA PHE A 32 4.67 -11.67 3.01
C PHE A 32 4.49 -10.67 1.86
N ILE A 33 5.19 -9.54 1.91
CA ILE A 33 5.32 -8.56 0.85
C ILE A 33 6.81 -8.32 0.65
N PRO A 34 7.44 -8.99 -0.32
CA PRO A 34 8.77 -8.60 -0.76
C PRO A 34 8.74 -7.14 -1.22
N ASP A 35 9.79 -6.39 -0.92
CA ASP A 35 9.94 -5.07 -1.51
C ASP A 35 9.98 -5.23 -3.04
N PRO A 36 9.13 -4.49 -3.79
CA PRO A 36 9.12 -4.60 -5.23
C PRO A 36 10.48 -4.23 -5.81
N THR A 37 10.85 -4.84 -6.92
CA THR A 37 12.04 -4.38 -7.64
C THR A 37 11.82 -2.97 -8.20
N PRO A 38 12.87 -2.22 -8.53
CA PRO A 38 12.72 -0.90 -9.15
C PRO A 38 11.84 -0.91 -10.40
N GLU A 39 11.86 -2.01 -11.17
CA GLU A 39 11.03 -2.20 -12.35
C GLU A 39 9.56 -2.44 -11.97
N GLU A 40 9.29 -3.23 -10.93
CA GLU A 40 7.93 -3.44 -10.41
C GLU A 40 7.37 -2.15 -9.80
N HIS A 41 8.21 -1.33 -9.17
CA HIS A 41 7.83 0.01 -8.71
C HIS A 41 7.42 0.92 -9.88
N ALA A 42 8.22 0.97 -10.94
CA ALA A 42 7.90 1.77 -12.12
C ALA A 42 6.59 1.31 -12.80
N ASP A 43 6.36 0.00 -12.87
CA ASP A 43 5.12 -0.59 -13.41
C ASP A 43 3.90 -0.37 -12.49
N LEU A 44 4.10 -0.31 -11.17
CA LEU A 44 3.05 0.06 -10.22
C LEU A 44 2.71 1.54 -10.27
N GLU A 45 3.71 2.43 -10.37
CA GLU A 45 3.52 3.87 -10.55
C GLU A 45 2.81 4.16 -11.88
N GLN A 46 3.25 3.53 -12.97
CA GLN A 46 2.59 3.66 -14.27
C GLN A 46 1.11 3.22 -14.20
N ARG A 47 0.81 2.07 -13.58
CA ARG A 47 -0.58 1.62 -13.40
C ARG A 47 -1.38 2.54 -12.50
N ALA A 48 -0.77 3.14 -11.48
CA ALA A 48 -1.43 4.11 -10.62
C ALA A 48 -1.76 5.41 -11.37
N ASP A 49 -0.85 5.88 -12.22
CA ASP A 49 -1.04 7.07 -13.05
C ASP A 49 -2.11 6.84 -14.14
N GLU A 50 -2.13 5.66 -14.77
CA GLU A 50 -3.17 5.26 -15.72
C GLU A 50 -4.55 5.21 -15.03
N HIS A 51 -4.65 4.57 -13.86
CA HIS A 51 -5.90 4.53 -13.08
C HIS A 51 -6.32 5.90 -12.54
N SER A 52 -5.37 6.80 -12.29
CA SER A 52 -5.64 8.17 -11.88
C SER A 52 -6.22 8.98 -13.03
N SER A 53 -5.68 8.84 -14.25
CA SER A 53 -6.19 9.50 -15.46
C SER A 53 -7.67 9.17 -15.71
N ASP A 54 -8.02 7.88 -15.65
CA ASP A 54 -9.41 7.43 -15.84
C ASP A 54 -10.37 8.03 -14.79
N PHE A 55 -9.92 8.17 -13.55
CA PHE A 55 -10.71 8.76 -12.47
C PHE A 55 -10.91 10.27 -12.64
N PHE A 56 -9.89 11.02 -13.08
CA PHE A 56 -10.00 12.45 -13.32
C PHE A 56 -10.79 12.80 -14.58
N ASP A 57 -10.75 11.95 -15.61
CA ASP A 57 -11.57 12.12 -16.81
C ASP A 57 -13.07 11.91 -16.52
N GLU A 58 -13.43 10.96 -15.65
CA GLU A 58 -14.83 10.76 -15.20
C GLU A 58 -15.37 11.93 -14.36
N ILE A 59 -14.51 12.58 -13.56
CA ILE A 59 -14.89 13.79 -12.80
C ILE A 59 -15.10 14.98 -13.74
N ASN A 60 -14.25 15.15 -14.76
CA ASN A 60 -14.39 16.23 -15.74
C ASN A 60 -15.57 16.06 -16.71
N LEU A 61 -16.10 14.85 -16.88
CA LEU A 61 -17.29 14.59 -17.70
C LEU A 61 -18.61 14.88 -16.98
N ASN A 62 -18.58 15.15 -15.67
CA ASN A 62 -19.75 15.49 -14.85
C ASN A 62 -19.78 16.97 -14.39
N ALA A 63 -18.99 17.85 -15.00
CA ALA A 63 -18.95 19.30 -14.73
C ALA A 63 -19.79 20.13 -15.71
#